data_AF-A0A0D0KH08-F1
#
_entry.id   AF-A0A0D0KH08-F1
#
_cell.length_a   1.000
_cell.length_b   1.000
_cell.length_c   1.000
_cell.angle_alpha   90.00
_cell.angle_beta   90.00
_cell.angle_gamma   90.00
#
_symmetry.space_group_name_H-M   'P 1'
#
loop_
_entity.id
_entity.type
_entity.pdbx_description
1 polymer ?
#
loop_
_entity_poly.entity_id
_entity_poly.type
_entity_poly.pdbx_seq_one_letter_code
_entity_poly.pdbx_strand_id
1 'polypeptide(L)'
;MTLKIDSSDLKRAVQAGVLQPGQDQALVDFLQHDPHSRPSFQLSHVAYYFGALLIIGAMGWLMTEAWMSIGDTALLLISAAYLLLFFLGGRSLWQRGQPIPGGLLAAVAVSLVPLVVFAAQRVFGLWPMGDTQTDYADYYRYVQGGWLLMEVATIVVGLLVLRVMPFPFIVMPIAVALWFMSMDLSELFHDEYITWEQRRDVSLWFGLLVLLVSLLVDGRSKQDFAFWGYLAGLTAFWCGLSLQDSGSEFGKLLYCLINLGLIGLAVLLRRPLFMVFGALGVAGYLGYLAHDVFEDSLLFPVVVSLIGLGVMGLGLLYQKRRDAMSSALRRHVPASWQTLLPALRR
;
A
#
# COMPACT_ATOMS: atom_id res chain seq x y z
N MET A 1 3.02 -10.38 -20.40
CA MET A 1 3.04 -11.73 -19.82
C MET A 1 4.46 -11.99 -19.28
N THR A 2 4.61 -12.51 -18.07
CA THR A 2 5.86 -13.20 -17.67
C THR A 2 5.64 -14.68 -17.94
N LEU A 3 6.27 -15.19 -19.00
CA LEU A 3 6.25 -16.61 -19.32
C LEU A 3 6.98 -17.36 -18.19
N LYS A 4 6.29 -18.22 -17.45
CA LYS A 4 6.95 -19.14 -16.51
C LYS A 4 7.30 -20.39 -17.29
N ILE A 5 8.59 -20.56 -17.57
CA ILE A 5 9.14 -21.75 -18.23
C ILE A 5 9.58 -22.70 -17.12
N ASP A 6 8.99 -23.88 -17.08
CA ASP A 6 9.36 -24.94 -16.15
C ASP A 6 10.27 -25.98 -16.83
N SER A 7 10.96 -26.79 -16.03
CA SER A 7 11.86 -27.84 -16.54
C SER A 7 11.14 -28.83 -17.47
N SER A 8 9.83 -29.02 -17.28
CA SER A 8 8.98 -29.86 -18.12
C SER A 8 8.63 -29.21 -19.48
N ASP A 9 8.61 -27.89 -19.56
CA ASP A 9 8.39 -27.15 -20.82
C ASP A 9 9.65 -27.23 -21.71
N LEU A 10 10.84 -27.14 -21.10
CA LEU A 10 12.11 -27.30 -21.81
C LEU A 10 12.27 -28.71 -22.39
N LYS A 11 11.94 -29.75 -21.62
CA LYS A 11 11.93 -31.14 -22.12
C LYS A 11 10.93 -31.33 -23.26
N ARG A 12 9.74 -30.72 -23.17
CA ARG A 12 8.76 -30.73 -24.27
C ARG A 12 9.27 -30.00 -25.51
N ALA A 13 9.99 -28.89 -25.34
CA ALA A 13 10.61 -28.16 -26.44
C ALA A 13 11.71 -28.98 -27.14
N VAL A 14 12.47 -29.78 -26.41
CA VAL A 14 13.43 -30.75 -26.99
C VAL A 14 12.71 -31.86 -27.73
N GLN A 15 11.65 -32.44 -27.14
CA GLN A 15 10.86 -33.48 -27.80
C GLN A 15 10.15 -32.97 -29.08
N ALA A 16 9.73 -31.71 -29.08
CA ALA A 16 9.12 -31.06 -30.24
C ALA A 16 10.13 -30.61 -31.31
N GLY A 17 11.43 -30.83 -31.10
CA GLY A 17 12.50 -30.42 -32.02
C GLY A 17 12.72 -28.90 -32.08
N VAL A 18 12.12 -28.14 -31.17
CA VAL A 18 12.32 -26.68 -31.04
C VAL A 18 13.68 -26.38 -30.43
N LEU A 19 14.16 -27.24 -29.52
CA LEU A 19 15.51 -27.21 -28.94
C LEU A 19 16.25 -28.50 -29.30
N GLN A 20 17.57 -28.41 -29.51
CA GLN A 20 18.41 -29.59 -29.69
C GLN A 20 18.68 -30.26 -28.33
N PRO A 21 18.89 -31.60 -28.30
CA PRO A 21 19.27 -32.31 -27.09
C PRO A 21 20.53 -31.71 -26.45
N GLY A 22 20.46 -31.32 -25.16
CA GLY A 22 21.56 -30.68 -24.43
C GLY A 22 21.49 -29.15 -24.40
N GLN A 23 20.71 -28.51 -25.28
CA GLN A 23 20.46 -27.06 -25.23
C GLN A 23 19.51 -26.67 -24.09
N ASP A 24 18.66 -27.58 -23.65
CA ASP A 24 17.82 -27.40 -22.45
C ASP A 24 18.68 -27.19 -21.20
N GLN A 25 19.70 -28.02 -21.01
CA GLN A 25 20.62 -27.90 -19.88
C GLN A 25 21.45 -26.61 -19.98
N ALA A 26 22.03 -26.32 -21.15
CA ALA A 26 22.81 -25.10 -21.37
C ALA A 26 22.00 -23.81 -21.19
N LEU A 27 20.72 -23.83 -21.57
CA LEU A 27 19.81 -22.71 -21.38
C LEU A 27 19.42 -22.54 -19.91
N VAL A 28 19.21 -23.65 -19.18
CA VAL A 28 19.00 -23.61 -17.72
C VAL A 28 20.23 -23.03 -17.03
N ASP A 29 21.42 -23.49 -17.39
CA ASP A 29 22.67 -22.98 -16.82
C ASP A 29 22.85 -21.50 -17.14
N PHE A 30 22.61 -21.07 -18.38
CA PHE A 30 22.65 -19.66 -18.77
C PHE A 30 21.66 -18.80 -17.97
N LEU A 31 20.41 -19.26 -17.79
CA LEU A 31 19.38 -18.55 -17.04
C LEU A 31 19.61 -18.56 -15.53
N GLN A 32 20.32 -19.55 -15.00
CA GLN A 32 20.77 -19.59 -13.61
C GLN A 32 21.97 -18.67 -13.36
N HIS A 33 22.83 -18.50 -14.35
CA HIS A 33 23.98 -17.60 -14.32
C HIS A 33 23.63 -16.14 -14.66
N ASP A 34 22.36 -15.80 -14.89
CA ASP A 34 21.92 -14.41 -15.00
C ASP A 34 21.63 -13.85 -13.58
N PRO A 35 22.55 -13.08 -12.97
CA PRO A 35 22.39 -12.56 -11.61
C PRO A 35 21.24 -11.54 -11.49
N HIS A 36 20.64 -11.11 -12.60
CA HIS A 36 19.68 -10.01 -12.60
C HIS A 36 18.21 -10.41 -12.64
N SER A 37 17.86 -11.69 -12.88
CA SER A 37 16.54 -11.95 -13.48
C SER A 37 15.56 -12.90 -12.77
N ARG A 38 15.78 -13.29 -11.50
CA ARG A 38 14.72 -13.97 -10.72
C ARG A 38 14.58 -13.47 -9.28
N PRO A 39 13.48 -12.78 -8.93
CA PRO A 39 13.05 -12.69 -7.54
C PRO A 39 12.55 -14.08 -7.11
N SER A 40 13.48 -14.97 -6.79
CA SER A 40 13.14 -16.21 -6.10
C SER A 40 12.79 -15.89 -4.65
N PHE A 41 11.82 -16.62 -4.10
CA PHE A 41 11.51 -16.65 -2.68
C PHE A 41 12.71 -17.31 -1.95
N GLN A 42 13.78 -16.54 -1.76
CA GLN A 42 14.97 -16.98 -1.04
C GLN A 42 14.75 -16.69 0.44
N LEU A 43 15.16 -17.64 1.28
CA LEU A 43 15.13 -17.47 2.73
C LEU A 43 15.87 -16.20 3.17
N SER A 44 16.93 -15.82 2.45
CA SER A 44 17.67 -14.57 2.65
C SER A 44 16.78 -13.34 2.51
N HIS A 45 15.97 -13.24 1.45
CA HIS A 45 15.03 -12.14 1.28
C HIS A 45 14.00 -12.10 2.41
N VAL A 46 13.41 -13.24 2.75
CA VAL A 46 12.44 -13.32 3.86
C VAL A 46 13.08 -12.84 5.16
N ALA A 47 14.30 -13.29 5.47
CA ALA A 47 15.04 -12.86 6.65
C ALA A 47 15.33 -11.35 6.65
N TYR A 48 15.69 -10.76 5.51
CA TYR A 48 15.93 -9.32 5.42
C TYR A 48 14.64 -8.51 5.65
N TYR A 49 13.53 -8.86 4.98
CA TYR A 49 12.26 -8.15 5.17
C TYR A 49 11.72 -8.33 6.59
N PHE A 50 11.79 -9.55 7.13
CA PHE A 50 11.37 -9.83 8.50
C PHE A 50 12.24 -9.08 9.52
N GLY A 51 13.56 -9.07 9.34
CA GLY A 51 14.47 -8.30 10.18
C GLY A 51 14.18 -6.80 10.15
N ALA A 52 13.90 -6.23 8.96
CA ALA A 52 13.49 -4.84 8.85
C ALA A 52 12.18 -4.57 9.60
N LEU A 53 11.17 -5.44 9.47
CA LEU A 53 9.90 -5.31 10.20
C LEU A 53 10.08 -5.43 11.71
N LEU A 54 10.95 -6.34 12.19
CA LEU A 54 11.29 -6.44 13.61
C LEU A 54 11.92 -5.16 14.14
N ILE A 55 12.82 -4.55 13.38
CA ILE A 55 13.42 -3.27 13.78
C ILE A 55 12.34 -2.19 13.85
N ILE A 56 11.50 -2.06 12.81
CA ILE A 56 10.41 -1.07 12.79
C ILE A 56 9.47 -1.27 13.98
N GLY A 57 9.07 -2.51 14.26
CA GLY A 57 8.20 -2.84 15.40
C GLY A 57 8.86 -2.58 16.76
N ALA A 58 10.13 -2.95 16.93
CA ALA A 58 10.89 -2.70 18.15
C ALA A 58 11.07 -1.20 18.43
N MET A 59 11.26 -0.39 17.38
CA MET A 59 11.34 1.06 17.50
C MET A 59 9.98 1.69 17.86
N GLY A 60 8.88 1.12 17.37
CA GLY A 60 7.53 1.48 17.84
C GLY A 60 7.34 1.22 19.33
N TRP A 61 7.84 0.08 19.85
CA TRP A 61 7.81 -0.21 21.29
C TRP A 61 8.70 0.73 22.12
N LEU A 62 9.89 1.07 21.60
CA LEU A 62 10.80 2.02 22.24
C LEU A 62 10.10 3.37 22.50
N MET A 63 9.21 3.78 21.59
CA MET A 63 8.42 5.00 21.69
C MET A 63 7.43 5.00 22.86
N THR A 64 6.85 3.85 23.22
CA THR A 64 5.79 3.76 24.23
C THR A 64 6.29 3.48 25.64
N GLU A 65 7.27 2.58 25.82
CA GLU A 65 7.68 2.12 27.16
C GLU A 65 9.07 2.58 27.59
N ALA A 66 10.09 2.41 26.74
CA ALA A 66 11.46 2.76 27.09
C ALA A 66 11.62 4.28 27.27
N TRP A 67 10.91 5.07 26.46
CA TRP A 67 10.93 6.53 26.48
C TRP A 67 10.57 7.15 27.84
N MET A 68 9.59 6.61 28.56
CA MET A 68 9.14 7.17 29.85
C MET A 68 10.22 7.13 30.94
N SER A 69 11.32 6.39 30.73
CA SER A 69 12.37 6.18 31.73
C SER A 69 13.69 6.94 31.49
N ILE A 70 13.98 7.42 30.27
CA ILE A 70 15.34 7.87 29.87
C ILE A 70 15.39 9.39 29.60
N GLY A 71 14.24 10.03 29.33
CA GLY A 71 14.14 11.47 29.09
C GLY A 71 14.35 11.89 27.62
N ASP A 72 13.88 13.08 27.28
CA ASP A 72 13.69 13.53 25.89
C ASP A 72 14.99 13.71 25.10
N THR A 73 16.01 14.30 25.75
CA THR A 73 17.31 14.51 25.12
C THR A 73 17.98 13.18 24.75
N ALA A 74 17.86 12.19 25.62
CA ALA A 74 18.39 10.85 25.34
C ALA A 74 17.62 10.19 24.20
N LEU A 75 16.29 10.33 24.15
CA LEU A 75 15.47 9.84 23.04
C LEU A 75 15.91 10.46 21.71
N LEU A 76 16.11 11.78 21.67
CA LEU A 76 16.55 12.48 20.45
C LEU A 76 17.91 11.97 19.98
N LEU A 77 18.88 11.84 20.89
CA LEU A 77 20.23 11.36 20.55
C LEU A 77 20.21 9.92 20.04
N ILE A 78 19.49 9.02 20.72
CA ILE A 78 19.42 7.61 20.33
C ILE A 78 18.68 7.44 19.00
N SER A 79 17.51 8.08 18.84
CA SER A 79 16.73 7.98 17.60
C SER A 79 17.48 8.58 16.40
N ALA A 80 18.15 9.72 16.57
CA ALA A 80 18.97 10.33 15.52
C ALA A 80 20.20 9.45 15.17
N ALA A 81 20.85 8.86 16.16
CA ALA A 81 21.97 7.94 15.95
C ALA A 81 21.52 6.68 15.19
N TYR A 82 20.38 6.09 15.54
CA TYR A 82 19.80 4.95 14.84
C TYR A 82 19.43 5.30 13.40
N LEU A 83 18.78 6.44 13.18
CA LEU A 83 18.43 6.93 11.84
C LEU A 83 19.68 7.08 10.96
N LEU A 84 20.72 7.74 11.48
CA LEU A 84 21.98 7.92 10.77
C LEU A 84 22.68 6.59 10.49
N LEU A 85 22.73 5.70 11.48
CA LEU A 85 23.37 4.39 11.34
C LEU A 85 22.69 3.55 10.26
N PHE A 86 21.36 3.47 10.27
CA PHE A 86 20.62 2.73 9.24
C PHE A 86 20.68 3.38 7.87
N PHE A 87 20.64 4.72 7.80
CA PHE A 87 20.77 5.42 6.52
C PHE A 87 22.17 5.22 5.90
N LEU A 88 23.23 5.41 6.68
CA LEU A 88 24.62 5.26 6.21
C LEU A 88 24.94 3.79 5.90
N GLY A 89 24.49 2.86 6.74
CA GLY A 89 24.60 1.42 6.51
C GLY A 89 23.86 1.01 5.24
N GLY A 90 22.62 1.47 5.08
CA GLY A 90 21.81 1.24 3.88
C GLY A 90 22.48 1.77 2.61
N ARG A 91 23.00 3.00 2.67
CA ARG A 91 23.73 3.62 1.56
C ARG A 91 25.00 2.86 1.20
N SER A 92 25.77 2.42 2.19
CA SER A 92 26.99 1.61 1.98
C SER A 92 26.67 0.30 1.26
N LEU A 93 25.65 -0.44 1.71
CA LEU A 93 25.21 -1.67 1.06
C LEU A 93 24.66 -1.43 -0.35
N TRP A 94 23.91 -0.34 -0.53
CA TRP A 94 23.40 0.07 -1.84
C TRP A 94 24.53 0.32 -2.84
N GLN A 95 25.57 1.06 -2.44
CA GLN A 95 26.74 1.33 -3.26
C GLN A 95 27.57 0.07 -3.58
N ARG A 96 27.53 -0.94 -2.70
CA ARG A 96 28.18 -2.24 -2.90
C ARG A 96 27.36 -3.21 -3.77
N GLY A 97 26.27 -2.75 -4.39
CA GLY A 97 25.45 -3.58 -5.27
C GLY A 97 24.49 -4.52 -4.54
N GLN A 98 24.17 -4.26 -3.26
CA GLN A 98 23.19 -5.03 -2.49
C GLN A 98 21.90 -4.21 -2.26
N PRO A 99 21.05 -4.06 -3.29
CA PRO A 99 19.92 -3.12 -3.26
C PRO A 99 18.81 -3.52 -2.27
N ILE A 100 18.60 -4.83 -2.03
CA ILE A 100 17.56 -5.31 -1.12
C ILE A 100 17.87 -4.97 0.34
N PRO A 101 18.98 -5.42 0.94
CA PRO A 101 19.28 -5.06 2.33
C PRO A 101 19.55 -3.56 2.46
N GLY A 102 20.20 -2.92 1.47
CA GLY A 102 20.42 -1.47 1.49
C GLY A 102 19.12 -0.66 1.51
N GLY A 103 18.17 -1.01 0.64
CA GLY A 103 16.86 -0.35 0.57
C GLY A 103 15.97 -0.63 1.79
N LEU A 104 16.11 -1.80 2.42
CA LEU A 104 15.40 -2.12 3.67
C LEU A 104 15.91 -1.28 4.84
N LEU A 105 17.22 -1.14 5.02
CA LEU A 105 17.78 -0.26 6.05
C LEU A 105 17.41 1.20 5.80
N ALA A 106 17.33 1.63 4.53
CA ALA A 106 16.83 2.94 4.18
C ALA A 106 15.36 3.15 4.60
N ALA A 107 14.50 2.16 4.39
CA ALA A 107 13.10 2.22 4.83
C ALA A 107 12.98 2.27 6.36
N VAL A 108 13.80 1.48 7.07
CA VAL A 108 13.92 1.56 8.53
C VAL A 108 14.32 2.97 8.98
N ALA A 109 15.33 3.56 8.33
CA ALA A 109 15.75 4.93 8.64
C ALA A 109 14.61 5.95 8.43
N VAL A 110 13.82 5.81 7.35
CA VAL A 110 12.66 6.68 7.10
C VAL A 110 11.56 6.47 8.15
N SER A 111 11.32 5.24 8.59
CA SER A 111 10.35 4.96 9.67
C SER A 111 10.75 5.52 11.04
N LEU A 112 12.02 5.91 11.23
CA LEU A 112 12.51 6.56 12.44
C LEU A 112 12.32 8.09 12.42
N VAL A 113 11.99 8.68 11.26
CA VAL A 113 11.81 10.13 11.13
C VAL A 113 10.74 10.69 12.07
N PRO A 114 9.54 10.09 12.21
CA PRO A 114 8.55 10.56 13.17
C PRO A 114 9.12 10.63 14.58
N LEU A 115 9.85 9.59 15.00
CA LEU A 115 10.43 9.50 16.35
C LEU A 115 11.46 10.59 16.62
N VAL A 116 12.33 10.87 15.64
CA VAL A 116 13.33 11.94 15.74
C VAL A 116 12.66 13.31 15.83
N VAL A 117 11.62 13.55 15.01
CA VAL A 117 10.88 14.81 15.00
C VAL A 117 10.14 15.00 16.31
N PHE A 118 9.46 13.96 16.81
CA PHE A 118 8.80 13.95 18.11
C PHE A 118 9.76 14.31 19.25
N ALA A 119 10.91 13.63 19.31
CA ALA A 119 11.91 13.89 20.34
C ALA A 119 12.50 15.31 20.23
N ALA A 120 12.71 15.80 19.01
CA ALA A 120 13.18 17.17 18.78
C ALA A 120 12.14 18.20 19.24
N GLN A 121 10.87 17.99 18.88
CA GLN A 121 9.78 18.87 19.33
C GLN A 121 9.76 18.99 20.85
N ARG A 122 9.91 17.86 21.56
CA ARG A 122 9.96 17.85 23.03
C ARG A 122 11.19 18.56 23.61
N VAL A 123 12.38 18.28 23.10
CA VAL A 123 13.62 18.92 23.58
C VAL A 123 13.62 20.43 23.38
N PHE A 124 13.09 20.90 22.24
CA PHE A 124 13.02 22.33 21.94
C PHE A 124 11.80 23.04 22.55
N GLY A 125 10.97 22.34 23.33
CA GLY A 125 9.71 22.89 23.85
C GLY A 125 8.74 23.33 22.75
N LEU A 126 8.93 22.85 21.52
CA LEU A 126 8.02 23.05 20.38
C LEU A 126 6.87 22.07 20.43
N TRP A 127 7.00 21.00 21.23
CA TRP A 127 5.88 20.14 21.56
C TRP A 127 4.90 20.97 22.36
N PRO A 128 3.69 21.18 21.85
CA PRO A 128 2.82 22.22 22.37
C PRO A 128 2.16 21.85 23.71
N MET A 129 2.49 20.70 24.29
CA MET A 129 2.17 20.40 25.69
C MET A 129 3.33 20.87 26.59
N GLY A 130 3.07 21.90 27.40
CA GLY A 130 3.73 22.01 28.70
C GLY A 130 3.11 20.99 29.67
N ASP A 131 3.82 20.60 30.73
CA ASP A 131 3.38 19.60 31.74
C ASP A 131 2.11 20.01 32.54
N THR A 132 1.38 21.03 32.12
CA THR A 132 0.18 21.55 32.78
C THR A 132 -0.81 22.08 31.75
N GLN A 133 -1.82 21.29 31.37
CA GLN A 133 -3.06 21.86 30.85
C GLN A 133 -4.25 20.96 31.18
N THR A 134 -5.11 21.52 32.03
CA THR A 134 -6.32 20.93 32.63
C THR A 134 -7.57 21.07 31.76
N ASP A 135 -7.45 21.59 30.54
CA ASP A 135 -8.58 21.77 29.62
C ASP A 135 -8.53 20.79 28.44
N TYR A 136 -9.57 19.96 28.33
CA TYR A 136 -9.66 18.88 27.36
C TYR A 136 -9.71 19.38 25.91
N ALA A 137 -10.13 20.64 25.69
CA ALA A 137 -10.26 21.24 24.35
C ALA A 137 -8.91 21.65 23.73
N ASP A 138 -8.01 22.23 24.53
CA ASP A 138 -6.68 22.66 24.06
C ASP A 138 -5.73 21.46 23.86
N TYR A 139 -5.93 20.39 24.64
CA TYR A 139 -5.17 19.14 24.54
C TYR A 139 -5.16 18.58 23.11
N TYR A 140 -6.32 18.47 22.47
CA TYR A 140 -6.41 17.90 21.12
C TYR A 140 -5.79 18.81 20.06
N ARG A 141 -6.07 20.13 20.08
CA ARG A 141 -5.58 21.08 19.07
C ARG A 141 -4.05 21.15 19.01
N TYR A 142 -3.40 21.13 20.16
CA TYR A 142 -1.96 21.17 20.27
C TYR A 142 -1.31 19.83 19.95
N VAL A 143 -1.86 18.73 20.48
CA VAL A 143 -1.40 17.38 20.13
C VAL A 143 -1.44 17.21 18.60
N GLN A 144 -2.50 17.57 17.90
CA GLN A 144 -2.61 17.45 16.42
C GLN A 144 -1.50 18.15 15.61
N GLY A 145 -1.12 19.39 15.96
CA GLY A 145 -0.08 20.13 15.25
C GLY A 145 1.31 19.49 15.39
N GLY A 146 1.54 18.81 16.51
CA GLY A 146 2.76 18.03 16.75
C GLY A 146 2.89 16.84 15.80
N TRP A 147 1.78 16.15 15.55
CA TRP A 147 1.71 14.95 14.71
C TRP A 147 1.88 15.35 13.25
N LEU A 148 1.14 16.35 12.76
CA LEU A 148 1.23 16.84 11.36
C LEU A 148 2.68 17.08 10.89
N LEU A 149 3.51 17.66 11.77
CA LEU A 149 4.93 17.90 11.47
C LEU A 149 5.72 16.59 11.28
N MET A 150 5.42 15.57 12.08
CA MET A 150 6.03 14.24 11.99
C MET A 150 5.66 13.55 10.68
N GLU A 151 4.40 13.58 10.23
CA GLU A 151 4.03 12.97 8.95
C GLU A 151 4.65 13.72 7.77
N VAL A 152 4.60 15.06 7.76
CA VAL A 152 5.19 15.88 6.69
C VAL A 152 6.70 15.65 6.60
N ALA A 153 7.40 15.66 7.73
CA ALA A 153 8.84 15.38 7.77
C ALA A 153 9.14 13.97 7.23
N THR A 154 8.33 12.97 7.58
CA THR A 154 8.49 11.59 7.10
C THR A 154 8.29 11.49 5.60
N ILE A 155 7.29 12.18 5.04
CA ILE A 155 7.07 12.26 3.59
C ILE A 155 8.26 12.92 2.90
N VAL A 156 8.72 14.08 3.39
CA VAL A 156 9.84 14.82 2.80
C VAL A 156 11.12 14.00 2.84
N VAL A 157 11.49 13.46 4.00
CA VAL A 157 12.69 12.63 4.15
C VAL A 157 12.57 11.36 3.32
N GLY A 158 11.42 10.69 3.32
CA GLY A 158 11.16 9.51 2.51
C GLY A 158 11.34 9.77 1.01
N LEU A 159 10.84 10.90 0.51
CA LEU A 159 11.03 11.32 -0.89
C LEU A 159 12.51 11.62 -1.19
N LEU A 160 13.25 12.27 -0.28
CA LEU A 160 14.69 12.51 -0.44
C LEU A 160 15.47 11.20 -0.48
N VAL A 161 15.17 10.25 0.42
CA VAL A 161 15.82 8.95 0.47
C VAL A 161 15.50 8.14 -0.79
N LEU A 162 14.27 8.18 -1.30
CA LEU A 162 13.89 7.55 -2.57
C LEU A 162 14.68 8.09 -3.78
N ARG A 163 15.09 9.37 -3.77
CA ARG A 163 15.94 9.93 -4.84
C ARG A 163 17.35 9.35 -4.82
N VAL A 164 17.86 8.99 -3.65
CA VAL A 164 19.20 8.42 -3.47
C VAL A 164 19.20 6.90 -3.67
N MET A 165 18.20 6.23 -3.09
CA MET A 165 18.03 4.78 -3.10
C MET A 165 16.60 4.48 -3.59
N PRO A 166 16.38 4.37 -4.91
CA PRO A 166 15.06 4.08 -5.46
C PRO A 166 14.66 2.62 -5.15
N PHE A 167 14.13 2.41 -3.94
CA PHE A 167 13.66 1.11 -3.46
C PHE A 167 12.18 1.19 -3.05
N PRO A 168 11.28 0.36 -3.62
CA PRO A 168 9.84 0.48 -3.42
C PRO A 168 9.38 0.38 -1.97
N PHE A 169 10.07 -0.39 -1.13
CA PHE A 169 9.68 -0.56 0.27
C PHE A 169 9.81 0.73 1.09
N ILE A 170 10.61 1.71 0.65
CA ILE A 170 10.69 3.03 1.29
C ILE A 170 9.36 3.79 1.16
N VAL A 171 8.53 3.47 0.16
CA VAL A 171 7.19 4.06 0.03
C VAL A 171 6.27 3.60 1.17
N MET A 172 6.55 2.48 1.84
CA MET A 172 5.75 2.00 2.97
C MET A 172 5.63 3.03 4.10
N PRO A 173 6.70 3.52 4.73
CA PRO A 173 6.59 4.52 5.80
C PRO A 173 5.99 5.84 5.30
N ILE A 174 6.20 6.22 4.03
CA ILE A 174 5.54 7.39 3.42
C ILE A 174 4.03 7.17 3.32
N ALA A 175 3.60 5.98 2.91
CA ALA A 175 2.20 5.62 2.77
C ALA A 175 1.50 5.57 4.13
N VAL A 176 2.18 5.05 5.15
CA VAL A 176 1.70 5.09 6.54
C VAL A 176 1.58 6.54 7.03
N ALA A 177 2.59 7.38 6.80
CA ALA A 177 2.53 8.80 7.15
C ALA A 177 1.39 9.53 6.41
N LEU A 178 1.16 9.25 5.13
CA LEU A 178 0.02 9.80 4.39
C LEU A 178 -1.31 9.35 4.98
N TRP A 179 -1.42 8.09 5.40
CA TRP A 179 -2.64 7.60 6.03
C TRP A 179 -2.90 8.28 7.38
N PHE A 180 -1.89 8.43 8.25
CA PHE A 180 -2.01 9.20 9.50
C PHE A 180 -2.38 10.66 9.23
N MET A 181 -1.67 11.29 8.30
CA MET A 181 -1.94 12.66 7.87
C MET A 181 -3.40 12.83 7.42
N SER A 182 -4.06 11.83 6.83
CA SER A 182 -5.48 11.92 6.48
C SER A 182 -6.40 12.11 7.70
N MET A 183 -6.04 11.49 8.83
CA MET A 183 -6.75 11.62 10.09
C MET A 183 -6.49 12.99 10.72
N ASP A 184 -5.23 13.42 10.73
CA ASP A 184 -4.81 14.70 11.34
C ASP A 184 -5.27 15.92 10.52
N LEU A 185 -5.28 15.82 9.17
CA LEU A 185 -5.75 16.90 8.29
C LEU A 185 -7.22 17.22 8.52
N SER A 186 -8.03 16.21 8.91
CA SER A 186 -9.46 16.42 9.09
C SER A 186 -9.70 17.55 10.08
N GLU A 187 -8.94 17.58 11.17
CA GLU A 187 -9.02 18.49 12.32
C GLU A 187 -8.44 19.89 12.07
N LEU A 188 -7.65 20.08 10.99
CA LEU A 188 -7.10 21.39 10.63
C LEU A 188 -8.10 22.31 9.90
N PHE A 189 -9.10 21.73 9.22
CA PHE A 189 -10.06 22.50 8.40
C PHE A 189 -11.30 22.97 9.17
N HIS A 190 -11.44 22.61 10.45
CA HIS A 190 -12.62 22.95 11.25
C HIS A 190 -12.21 23.52 12.62
N ASP A 191 -12.68 24.74 12.93
CA ASP A 191 -12.38 25.46 14.18
C ASP A 191 -13.16 24.93 15.42
N GLU A 192 -14.13 24.03 15.22
CA GLU A 192 -14.92 23.35 16.26
C GLU A 192 -14.80 21.82 16.17
N TYR A 193 -15.19 21.12 17.25
CA TYR A 193 -15.17 19.65 17.35
C TYR A 193 -15.68 18.99 16.08
N ILE A 194 -14.78 18.29 15.41
CA ILE A 194 -15.14 17.56 14.21
C ILE A 194 -16.11 16.44 14.55
N THR A 195 -17.25 16.46 13.86
CA THR A 195 -18.17 15.34 13.88
C THR A 195 -17.51 14.15 13.20
N TRP A 196 -17.83 12.94 13.67
CA TRP A 196 -17.36 11.70 13.05
C TRP A 196 -17.67 11.63 11.55
N GLU A 197 -18.68 12.36 11.07
CA GLU A 197 -19.02 12.50 9.65
C GLU A 197 -17.94 13.24 8.84
N GLN A 198 -17.45 14.40 9.30
CA GLN A 198 -16.44 15.16 8.55
C GLN A 198 -15.09 14.42 8.50
N ARG A 199 -14.71 13.67 9.56
CA ARG A 199 -13.55 12.75 9.54
C ARG A 199 -13.66 11.71 8.44
N ARG A 200 -14.85 11.14 8.25
CA ARG A 200 -15.14 10.15 7.20
C ARG A 200 -14.97 10.78 5.81
N ASP A 201 -15.51 11.98 5.60
CA ASP A 201 -15.41 12.70 4.33
C ASP A 201 -13.96 13.06 3.97
N VAL A 202 -13.18 13.56 4.93
CA VAL A 202 -11.77 13.89 4.71
C VAL A 202 -10.97 12.65 4.35
N SER A 203 -11.16 11.54 5.08
CA SER A 203 -10.49 10.26 4.79
C SER A 203 -10.85 9.74 3.38
N LEU A 204 -12.12 9.88 2.97
CA LEU A 204 -12.60 9.52 1.64
C LEU A 204 -11.92 10.33 0.54
N TRP A 205 -11.97 11.66 0.61
CA TRP A 205 -11.41 12.54 -0.41
C TRP A 205 -9.88 12.52 -0.44
N PHE A 206 -9.25 12.46 0.73
CA PHE A 206 -7.80 12.33 0.84
C PHE A 206 -7.32 10.98 0.30
N GLY A 207 -7.99 9.88 0.64
CA GLY A 207 -7.72 8.56 0.09
C GLY A 207 -7.82 8.57 -1.44
N LEU A 208 -8.87 9.20 -1.99
CA LEU A 208 -9.04 9.38 -3.43
C LEU A 208 -7.89 10.17 -4.06
N LEU A 209 -7.45 11.27 -3.43
CA LEU A 209 -6.29 12.05 -3.88
C LEU A 209 -5.02 11.18 -3.93
N VAL A 210 -4.75 10.40 -2.88
CA VAL A 210 -3.59 9.49 -2.82
C VAL A 210 -3.69 8.42 -3.92
N LEU A 211 -4.88 7.90 -4.21
CA LEU A 211 -5.09 6.96 -5.32
C LEU A 211 -4.80 7.58 -6.68
N LEU A 212 -5.23 8.82 -6.92
CA LEU A 212 -4.95 9.55 -8.15
C LEU A 212 -3.45 9.82 -8.32
N VAL A 213 -2.76 10.26 -7.26
CA VAL A 213 -1.30 10.44 -7.27
C VAL A 213 -0.58 9.11 -7.53
N SER A 214 -1.05 8.02 -6.91
CA SER A 214 -0.48 6.68 -7.12
C SER A 214 -0.67 6.20 -8.55
N LEU A 215 -1.81 6.49 -9.16
CA LEU A 215 -2.10 6.18 -10.56
C LEU A 215 -1.18 6.96 -11.51
N LEU A 216 -0.86 8.22 -11.20
CA LEU A 216 0.10 8.99 -11.98
C LEU A 216 1.52 8.39 -11.89
N VAL A 217 1.93 7.91 -10.73
CA VAL A 217 3.25 7.27 -10.53
C VAL A 217 3.30 5.87 -11.17
N ASP A 218 2.17 5.18 -11.24
CA ASP A 218 2.06 3.82 -11.75
C ASP A 218 2.51 3.72 -13.22
N GLY A 219 3.27 2.67 -13.54
CA GLY A 219 3.79 2.42 -14.89
C GLY A 219 4.87 3.40 -15.39
N ARG A 220 5.40 4.30 -14.55
CA ARG A 220 6.55 5.18 -14.91
C ARG A 220 7.91 4.54 -14.65
N SER A 221 7.98 3.54 -13.78
CA SER A 221 9.21 2.83 -13.41
C SER A 221 9.12 1.33 -13.70
N LYS A 222 10.28 0.66 -13.79
CA LYS A 222 10.33 -0.82 -13.92
C LYS A 222 9.90 -1.52 -12.62
N GLN A 223 10.21 -0.92 -11.47
CA GLN A 223 9.82 -1.38 -10.14
C GLN A 223 8.49 -0.75 -9.71
N ASP A 224 7.80 -1.41 -8.79
CA ASP A 224 6.44 -1.06 -8.38
C ASP A 224 6.42 -0.14 -7.16
N PHE A 225 6.61 1.16 -7.37
CA PHE A 225 6.52 2.17 -6.31
C PHE A 225 5.07 2.54 -5.95
N ALA A 226 4.11 2.28 -6.85
CA ALA A 226 2.73 2.67 -6.65
C ALA A 226 1.98 1.74 -5.67
N PHE A 227 2.47 0.52 -5.44
CA PHE A 227 1.82 -0.46 -4.56
C PHE A 227 1.46 0.09 -3.17
N TRP A 228 2.43 0.68 -2.46
CA TRP A 228 2.20 1.20 -1.11
C TRP A 228 1.29 2.42 -1.10
N GLY A 229 1.40 3.28 -2.12
CA GLY A 229 0.48 4.40 -2.31
C GLY A 229 -0.95 3.95 -2.55
N TYR A 230 -1.17 2.93 -3.39
CA TYR A 230 -2.49 2.32 -3.56
C TYR A 230 -3.00 1.68 -2.28
N LEU A 231 -2.15 1.02 -1.50
CA LEU A 231 -2.55 0.43 -0.23
C LEU A 231 -3.05 1.49 0.75
N ALA A 232 -2.27 2.54 0.99
CA ALA A 232 -2.68 3.62 1.89
C ALA A 232 -3.91 4.38 1.37
N GLY A 233 -3.93 4.71 0.08
CA GLY A 233 -5.06 5.39 -0.55
C GLY A 233 -6.35 4.57 -0.51
N LEU A 234 -6.27 3.25 -0.77
CA LEU A 234 -7.42 2.35 -0.69
C LEU A 234 -7.88 2.18 0.74
N THR A 235 -6.97 2.02 1.71
CA THR A 235 -7.34 1.92 3.12
C THR A 235 -8.08 3.18 3.59
N ALA A 236 -7.56 4.38 3.31
CA ALA A 236 -8.22 5.63 3.68
C ALA A 236 -9.57 5.79 2.97
N PHE A 237 -9.59 5.65 1.63
CA PHE A 237 -10.81 5.78 0.84
C PHE A 237 -11.89 4.77 1.26
N TRP A 238 -11.51 3.50 1.38
CA TRP A 238 -12.45 2.43 1.71
C TRP A 238 -12.94 2.52 3.15
N CYS A 239 -12.09 2.86 4.12
CA CYS A 239 -12.54 3.08 5.49
C CYS A 239 -13.51 4.27 5.58
N GLY A 240 -13.19 5.40 4.92
CA GLY A 240 -14.10 6.55 4.86
C GLY A 240 -15.45 6.21 4.25
N LEU A 241 -15.44 5.45 3.16
CA LEU A 241 -16.65 4.99 2.47
C LEU A 241 -17.47 3.99 3.30
N SER A 242 -16.83 2.96 3.87
CA SER A 242 -17.50 1.88 4.62
C SER A 242 -18.07 2.34 5.95
N LEU A 243 -17.47 3.38 6.54
CA LEU A 243 -17.98 3.97 7.78
C LEU A 243 -19.07 5.02 7.53
N GLN A 244 -19.35 5.39 6.27
CA GLN A 244 -20.36 6.39 5.95
C GLN A 244 -21.77 5.86 6.22
N ASP A 245 -22.58 6.65 6.93
CA ASP A 245 -23.96 6.27 7.22
C ASP A 245 -24.79 6.26 5.93
N SER A 246 -25.08 5.04 5.46
CA SER A 246 -25.99 4.80 4.36
C SER A 246 -27.41 4.77 4.92
N GLY A 247 -27.91 5.90 5.43
CA GLY A 247 -29.23 6.03 6.07
C GLY A 247 -30.44 5.69 5.16
N SER A 248 -30.19 5.24 3.92
CA SER A 248 -31.18 4.78 2.96
C SER A 248 -30.71 3.51 2.22
N GLU A 249 -31.64 2.67 1.78
CA GLU A 249 -31.35 1.51 0.91
C GLU A 249 -30.63 1.92 -0.38
N PHE A 250 -30.92 3.12 -0.89
CA PHE A 250 -30.22 3.68 -2.04
C PHE A 250 -28.73 3.95 -1.74
N GLY A 251 -28.40 4.45 -0.55
CA GLY A 251 -27.01 4.62 -0.11
C GLY A 251 -26.26 3.29 -0.04
N LYS A 252 -26.90 2.25 0.50
CA LYS A 252 -26.30 0.90 0.58
C LYS A 252 -26.11 0.28 -0.80
N LEU A 253 -27.05 0.50 -1.73
CA LEU A 253 -26.90 0.10 -3.13
C LEU A 253 -25.74 0.85 -3.81
N LEU A 254 -25.63 2.16 -3.60
CA LEU A 254 -24.53 2.96 -4.14
C LEU A 254 -23.17 2.50 -3.59
N TYR A 255 -23.10 2.18 -2.29
CA TYR A 255 -21.92 1.57 -1.67
C TYR A 255 -21.52 0.26 -2.37
N CYS A 256 -22.50 -0.62 -2.64
CA CYS A 256 -22.26 -1.86 -3.40
C CYS A 256 -21.75 -1.56 -4.82
N LEU A 257 -22.35 -0.60 -5.53
CA LEU A 257 -21.92 -0.19 -6.88
C LEU A 257 -20.50 0.38 -6.90
N ILE A 258 -20.11 1.17 -5.91
CA ILE A 258 -18.74 1.69 -5.78
C ILE A 258 -17.75 0.53 -5.59
N ASN A 259 -18.07 -0.44 -4.74
CA ASN A 259 -17.23 -1.61 -4.51
C ASN A 259 -17.14 -2.54 -5.74
N LEU A 260 -18.23 -2.71 -6.50
CA LEU A 260 -18.19 -3.36 -7.83
C LEU A 260 -17.30 -2.57 -8.81
N GLY A 261 -17.35 -1.23 -8.75
CA GLY A 261 -16.45 -0.35 -9.48
C GLY A 261 -14.98 -0.59 -9.14
N LEU A 262 -14.63 -0.78 -7.85
CA LEU A 262 -13.29 -1.15 -7.41
C LEU A 262 -12.86 -2.50 -8.01
N ILE A 263 -13.74 -3.50 -8.03
CA ILE A 263 -13.45 -4.79 -8.69
C ILE A 263 -13.18 -4.59 -10.20
N GLY A 264 -13.97 -3.76 -10.87
CA GLY A 264 -13.74 -3.38 -12.27
C GLY A 264 -12.39 -2.70 -12.49
N LEU A 265 -12.04 -1.74 -11.62
CA LEU A 265 -10.74 -1.07 -11.61
C LEU A 265 -9.58 -2.04 -11.36
N ALA A 266 -9.77 -3.08 -10.55
CA ALA A 266 -8.76 -4.11 -10.32
C ALA A 266 -8.37 -4.83 -11.62
N VAL A 267 -9.36 -5.16 -12.45
CA VAL A 267 -9.15 -5.78 -13.76
C VAL A 267 -8.51 -4.79 -14.73
N LEU A 268 -9.01 -3.54 -14.75
CA LEU A 268 -8.51 -2.49 -15.64
C LEU A 268 -7.06 -2.13 -15.34
N LEU A 269 -6.72 -1.89 -14.08
CA LEU A 269 -5.38 -1.50 -13.63
C LEU A 269 -4.44 -2.71 -13.45
N ARG A 270 -4.98 -3.94 -13.50
CA ARG A 270 -4.26 -5.19 -13.17
C ARG A 270 -3.65 -5.15 -11.76
N ARG A 271 -4.38 -4.52 -10.82
CA ARG A 271 -3.96 -4.32 -9.43
C ARG A 271 -4.85 -5.15 -8.50
N PRO A 272 -4.34 -6.24 -7.90
CA PRO A 272 -5.16 -7.14 -7.08
C PRO A 272 -5.67 -6.47 -5.80
N LEU A 273 -4.99 -5.43 -5.29
CA LEU A 273 -5.43 -4.66 -4.12
C LEU A 273 -6.87 -4.16 -4.26
N PHE A 274 -7.23 -3.57 -5.41
CA PHE A 274 -8.59 -3.07 -5.66
C PHE A 274 -9.64 -4.18 -5.62
N MET A 275 -9.27 -5.40 -6.01
CA MET A 275 -10.16 -6.57 -5.95
C MET A 275 -10.42 -6.98 -4.51
N VAL A 276 -9.40 -6.93 -3.64
CA VAL A 276 -9.54 -7.27 -2.21
C VAL A 276 -10.50 -6.29 -1.53
N PHE A 277 -10.26 -4.98 -1.65
CA PHE A 277 -11.13 -3.97 -1.03
C PHE A 277 -12.55 -3.99 -1.61
N GLY A 278 -12.69 -4.09 -2.94
CA GLY A 278 -14.01 -4.20 -3.57
C GLY A 278 -14.77 -5.47 -3.15
N ALA A 279 -14.09 -6.61 -3.06
CA ALA A 279 -14.72 -7.86 -2.60
C ALA A 279 -15.12 -7.79 -1.12
N LEU A 280 -14.29 -7.17 -0.26
CA LEU A 280 -14.64 -6.93 1.15
C LEU A 280 -15.89 -6.06 1.27
N GLY A 281 -16.01 -5.00 0.48
CA GLY A 281 -17.20 -4.15 0.54
C GLY A 281 -18.45 -4.82 -0.02
N VAL A 282 -18.36 -5.57 -1.13
CA VAL A 282 -19.48 -6.39 -1.62
C VAL A 282 -19.89 -7.44 -0.59
N ALA A 283 -18.93 -8.10 0.07
CA ALA A 283 -19.21 -9.06 1.13
C ALA A 283 -19.92 -8.40 2.32
N GLY A 284 -19.49 -7.20 2.72
CA GLY A 284 -20.18 -6.40 3.74
C GLY A 284 -21.63 -6.09 3.38
N TYR A 285 -21.88 -5.66 2.13
CA TYR A 285 -23.24 -5.41 1.64
C TYR A 285 -24.10 -6.67 1.59
N LEU A 286 -23.55 -7.80 1.15
CA LEU A 286 -24.25 -9.09 1.17
C LEU A 286 -24.53 -9.56 2.59
N GLY A 287 -23.64 -9.28 3.54
CA GLY A 287 -23.85 -9.53 4.97
C GLY A 287 -25.04 -8.74 5.52
N TYR A 288 -25.11 -7.44 5.21
CA TYR A 288 -26.29 -6.60 5.51
C TYR A 288 -27.57 -7.21 4.91
N LEU A 289 -27.54 -7.56 3.62
CA LEU A 289 -28.70 -8.11 2.93
C LEU A 289 -29.15 -9.45 3.56
N ALA A 290 -28.19 -10.28 3.97
CA ALA A 290 -28.45 -11.55 4.63
C ALA A 290 -29.07 -11.38 6.02
N HIS A 291 -28.52 -10.47 6.83
CA HIS A 291 -28.86 -10.35 8.25
C HIS A 291 -30.10 -9.47 8.49
N ASP A 292 -30.24 -8.36 7.76
CA ASP A 292 -31.27 -7.36 8.06
C ASP A 292 -32.48 -7.45 7.12
N VAL A 293 -32.29 -7.93 5.88
CA VAL A 293 -33.35 -7.94 4.86
C VAL A 293 -33.92 -9.33 4.61
N PHE A 294 -33.06 -10.36 4.62
CA PHE A 294 -33.43 -11.73 4.30
C PHE A 294 -33.14 -12.72 5.44
N GLU A 295 -33.21 -12.26 6.69
CA GLU A 295 -32.88 -13.05 7.89
C GLU A 295 -33.58 -14.42 7.90
N ASP A 296 -34.86 -14.45 7.54
CA ASP A 296 -35.70 -15.66 7.53
C ASP A 296 -35.71 -16.41 6.18
N SER A 297 -34.92 -15.99 5.19
CA SER A 297 -34.98 -16.54 3.83
C SER A 297 -33.90 -17.57 3.54
N LEU A 298 -34.29 -18.85 3.57
CA LEU A 298 -33.43 -19.97 3.15
C LEU A 298 -33.03 -19.93 1.66
N LEU A 299 -33.76 -19.16 0.83
CA LEU A 299 -33.46 -19.00 -0.60
C LEU A 299 -32.31 -18.02 -0.85
N PHE A 300 -32.06 -17.09 0.06
CA PHE A 300 -31.04 -16.06 -0.12
C PHE A 300 -29.63 -16.66 -0.32
N PRO A 301 -29.13 -17.57 0.55
CA PRO A 301 -27.83 -18.21 0.34
C PRO A 301 -27.74 -18.99 -0.98
N VAL A 302 -28.85 -19.61 -1.41
CA VAL A 302 -28.91 -20.37 -2.68
C VAL A 302 -28.75 -19.43 -3.87
N VAL A 303 -29.50 -18.33 -3.91
CA VAL A 303 -29.41 -17.33 -5.00
C VAL A 303 -28.03 -16.70 -5.05
N VAL A 304 -27.47 -16.31 -3.89
CA VAL A 304 -26.10 -15.76 -3.82
C VAL A 304 -25.07 -16.77 -4.32
N SER A 305 -25.22 -18.05 -3.98
CA SER A 305 -24.34 -19.12 -4.46
C SER A 305 -24.43 -19.29 -5.98
N LEU A 306 -25.64 -19.24 -6.55
CA LEU A 306 -25.86 -19.30 -8.01
C LEU A 306 -25.25 -18.08 -8.72
N ILE A 307 -25.38 -16.88 -8.15
CA ILE A 307 -24.72 -15.67 -8.65
C ILE A 307 -23.20 -15.86 -8.61
N GLY A 308 -22.65 -16.38 -7.52
CA GLY A 308 -21.22 -16.68 -7.38
C GLY A 308 -20.72 -17.64 -8.45
N LEU A 309 -21.47 -18.72 -8.72
CA LEU A 309 -21.17 -19.66 -9.82
C LEU A 309 -21.23 -18.99 -11.19
N GLY A 310 -22.22 -18.11 -11.41
CA GLY A 310 -22.32 -17.31 -12.63
C GLY A 310 -21.10 -16.41 -12.85
N VAL A 311 -20.66 -15.70 -11.79
CA VAL A 311 -19.47 -14.84 -11.84
C VAL A 311 -18.19 -15.66 -12.08
N MET A 312 -18.04 -16.81 -11.44
CA MET A 312 -16.93 -17.74 -11.73
C MET A 312 -16.94 -18.20 -13.19
N GLY A 313 -18.11 -18.56 -13.72
CA GLY A 313 -18.29 -18.90 -15.14
C GLY A 313 -17.90 -17.77 -16.09
N LEU A 314 -18.33 -16.54 -15.80
CA LEU A 314 -17.92 -15.33 -16.53
C LEU A 314 -16.40 -15.13 -16.47
N GLY A 315 -15.77 -15.38 -15.32
CA GLY A 315 -14.32 -15.36 -15.17
C GLY A 315 -13.59 -16.35 -16.08
N LEU A 316 -14.11 -17.58 -16.20
CA LEU A 316 -13.57 -18.60 -17.11
C LEU A 316 -13.77 -18.22 -18.59
N LEU A 317 -14.92 -17.64 -18.95
CA LEU A 317 -15.16 -17.14 -20.31
C LEU A 317 -14.24 -15.96 -20.64
N TYR A 318 -14.04 -15.05 -19.68
CA TYR A 318 -13.11 -13.95 -19.81
C TYR A 318 -11.68 -14.44 -20.01
N GLN A 319 -11.25 -15.46 -19.27
CA GLN A 319 -9.91 -16.05 -19.43
C GLN A 319 -9.66 -16.56 -20.86
N LYS A 320 -10.68 -17.15 -21.50
CA LYS A 320 -10.60 -17.64 -22.88
C LYS A 320 -10.59 -16.52 -23.94
N ARG A 321 -11.18 -15.35 -23.67
CA ARG A 321 -11.28 -14.21 -24.60
C ARG A 321 -10.39 -13.02 -24.24
N ARG A 322 -9.50 -13.18 -23.26
CA ARG A 322 -8.70 -12.11 -22.65
C ARG A 322 -7.90 -11.32 -23.68
N ASP A 323 -7.25 -12.00 -24.62
CA ASP A 323 -6.42 -11.37 -25.65
C ASP A 323 -7.25 -10.64 -26.72
N ALA A 324 -8.43 -11.17 -27.05
CA ALA A 324 -9.38 -10.53 -27.95
C ALA A 324 -10.03 -9.28 -27.33
N MET A 325 -10.45 -9.34 -26.06
CA MET A 325 -11.03 -8.19 -25.36
C MET A 325 -9.99 -7.10 -25.09
N SER A 326 -8.78 -7.46 -24.67
CA SER A 326 -7.72 -6.47 -24.42
C SER A 326 -7.30 -5.74 -25.70
N SER A 327 -7.26 -6.43 -26.84
CA SER A 327 -6.99 -5.80 -28.15
C SER A 327 -8.17 -4.98 -28.69
N ALA A 328 -9.42 -5.31 -28.33
CA ALA A 328 -10.59 -4.50 -28.66
C ALA A 328 -10.69 -3.23 -27.79
N LEU A 329 -10.39 -3.33 -26.49
CA LEU A 329 -10.34 -2.18 -25.58
C LEU A 329 -9.26 -1.18 -26.00
N ARG A 330 -8.07 -1.68 -26.36
CA ARG A 330 -6.98 -0.84 -26.92
C ARG A 330 -7.37 -0.10 -28.20
N ARG A 331 -8.34 -0.61 -28.97
CA ARG A 331 -8.81 0.06 -30.20
C ARG A 331 -9.83 1.16 -29.95
N HIS A 332 -10.58 1.09 -28.86
CA HIS A 332 -11.65 2.05 -28.54
C HIS A 332 -11.22 3.12 -27.53
N VAL A 333 -10.15 2.90 -26.78
CA VAL A 333 -9.62 3.88 -25.82
C VAL A 333 -8.72 4.88 -26.56
N PRO A 334 -8.96 6.20 -26.50
CA PRO A 334 -8.13 7.21 -27.13
C PRO A 334 -6.67 7.13 -26.67
N ALA A 335 -5.71 7.45 -27.55
CA ALA A 335 -4.27 7.35 -27.25
C ALA A 335 -3.83 8.13 -25.99
N SER A 336 -4.51 9.24 -25.67
CA SER A 336 -4.29 10.04 -24.46
C SER A 336 -4.64 9.31 -23.15
N TRP A 337 -5.59 8.38 -23.17
CA TRP A 337 -5.95 7.55 -22.02
C TRP A 337 -5.08 6.30 -21.92
N GLN A 338 -4.52 5.83 -23.03
CA GLN A 338 -3.56 4.72 -23.04
C GLN A 338 -2.23 5.11 -22.39
N THR A 339 -1.82 6.37 -22.50
CA THR A 339 -0.67 6.87 -21.76
C THR A 339 -0.97 6.97 -20.27
N LEU A 340 -2.20 7.26 -19.83
CA LEU A 340 -2.52 7.35 -18.40
C LEU A 340 -2.73 5.99 -17.71
N LEU A 341 -3.11 4.94 -18.45
CA LEU A 341 -3.43 3.63 -17.89
C LEU A 341 -2.22 2.65 -17.98
N PRO A 342 -1.58 2.28 -16.86
CA PRO A 342 -0.38 1.43 -16.82
C PRO A 342 -0.60 0.05 -17.46
N ALA A 343 -1.82 -0.49 -17.32
CA ALA A 343 -2.21 -1.79 -17.85
C ALA A 343 -2.32 -1.84 -19.38
N LEU A 344 -2.44 -0.69 -20.05
CA LEU A 344 -2.50 -0.60 -21.51
C LEU A 344 -1.13 -0.33 -22.14
N ARG A 345 -0.13 0.14 -21.38
CA ARG A 345 1.24 0.38 -21.85
C ARG A 345 2.08 -0.90 -22.11
N ARG A 346 1.64 -2.07 -21.61
CA ARG A 346 2.30 -3.38 -21.81
C ARG A 346 1.35 -4.41 -22.40
#